data_AF-A0A0C1XZ64-F1
#
_entry.id   AF-A0A0C1XZ64-F1
#
_cell.length_a   1.000
_cell.length_b   1.000
_cell.length_c   1.000
_cell.angle_alpha   90.00
_cell.angle_beta   90.00
_cell.angle_gamma   90.00
#
_symmetry.space_group_name_H-M   'P 1'
#
loop_
_entity.id
_entity.type
_entity.pdbx_description
1 polymer ?
#
loop_
_entity_poly.entity_id
_entity_poly.type
_entity_poly.pdbx_seq_one_letter_code
_entity_poly.pdbx_strand_id
1 'polypeptide(L)'
;MQPNTLLDSLVEEAGISHAGLAARVNAAGSALGLALRYEHTAVARWLKGQRPRGQVPDLICGVLSDRLCRPLTLDDIGLGVSGSAPAGGATPLAGFVERAAALWRGDEQRRPHLEE
;
A
#
# COMPACT_ATOMS: atom_id res chain seq x y z
N MET A 1 0.01 20.24 5.49
CA MET A 1 -0.10 18.77 5.65
C MET A 1 1.32 18.26 5.88
N GLN A 2 1.54 17.44 6.90
CA GLN A 2 2.86 16.86 7.17
C GLN A 2 3.08 15.74 6.13
N PRO A 3 4.22 15.71 5.39
CA PRO A 3 4.53 14.60 4.51
C PRO A 3 4.62 13.30 5.32
N ASN A 4 4.05 12.23 4.78
CA ASN A 4 4.09 10.89 5.36
C ASN A 4 5.39 10.21 4.91
N THR A 5 6.46 10.52 5.62
CA THR A 5 7.80 9.96 5.37
C THR A 5 7.86 8.45 5.61
N LEU A 6 6.99 7.91 6.48
CA LEU A 6 6.90 6.47 6.73
C LEU A 6 6.42 5.71 5.50
N LEU A 7 5.32 6.18 4.89
CA LEU A 7 4.81 5.59 3.65
C LEU A 7 5.83 5.73 2.52
N ASP A 8 6.51 6.87 2.44
CA ASP A 8 7.56 7.12 1.44
C ASP A 8 8.70 6.10 1.54
N SER A 9 9.27 5.94 2.74
CA SER A 9 10.34 4.96 2.99
C SER A 9 9.92 3.52 2.69
N LEU A 10 8.69 3.13 3.01
CA LEU A 10 8.19 1.78 2.73
C LEU A 10 7.95 1.53 1.23
N VAL A 11 7.53 2.56 0.49
CA VAL A 11 7.38 2.47 -0.97
C VAL A 11 8.74 2.33 -1.65
N GLU A 12 9.75 3.07 -1.17
CA GLU A 12 11.13 2.92 -1.62
C GLU A 12 11.70 1.54 -1.27
N GLU A 13 11.53 1.07 -0.03
CA GLU A 13 11.98 -0.26 0.42
C GLU A 13 11.33 -1.39 -0.40
N ALA A 14 10.03 -1.26 -0.70
CA ALA A 14 9.29 -2.24 -1.51
C ALA A 14 9.70 -2.22 -3.00
N GLY A 15 10.41 -1.17 -3.45
CA GLY A 15 10.83 -0.99 -4.83
C GLY A 15 9.66 -0.83 -5.82
N ILE A 16 8.52 -0.29 -5.37
CA ILE A 16 7.31 -0.14 -6.20
C ILE A 16 7.14 1.33 -6.61
N SER A 17 6.88 1.59 -7.90
CA SER A 17 6.51 2.94 -8.35
C SER A 17 5.12 3.37 -7.85
N HIS A 18 4.87 4.69 -7.72
CA HIS A 18 3.55 5.21 -7.30
C HIS A 18 2.39 4.70 -8.15
N ALA A 19 2.56 4.58 -9.47
CA ALA A 19 1.55 4.00 -10.35
C ALA A 19 1.31 2.51 -10.06
N GLY A 20 2.38 1.76 -9.77
CA GLY A 20 2.30 0.35 -9.39
C GLY A 20 1.59 0.15 -8.06
N LEU A 21 1.86 1.00 -7.06
CA LEU A 21 1.13 0.97 -5.79
C LEU A 21 -0.36 1.23 -6.00
N ALA A 22 -0.72 2.23 -6.80
CA ALA A 22 -2.12 2.55 -7.10
C ALA A 22 -2.84 1.39 -7.79
N ALA A 23 -2.21 0.78 -8.80
CA ALA A 23 -2.75 -0.39 -9.50
C ALA A 23 -2.98 -1.57 -8.55
N ARG A 24 -2.02 -1.82 -7.65
CA ARG A 24 -2.07 -2.91 -6.65
C ARG A 24 -3.16 -2.69 -5.60
N VAL A 25 -3.33 -1.46 -5.13
CA VAL A 25 -4.44 -1.07 -4.24
C VAL A 25 -5.79 -1.25 -4.95
N ASN A 26 -5.90 -0.87 -6.23
CA ASN A 26 -7.13 -1.08 -6.99
C ASN A 26 -7.44 -2.57 -7.19
N ALA A 27 -6.43 -3.38 -7.49
CA ALA A 27 -6.58 -4.83 -7.63
C ALA A 27 -7.01 -5.48 -6.31
N ALA A 28 -6.39 -5.10 -5.19
CA ALA A 28 -6.76 -5.59 -3.86
C ALA A 28 -8.18 -5.15 -3.46
N GLY A 29 -8.57 -3.91 -3.77
CA GLY A 29 -9.94 -3.44 -3.59
C GLY A 29 -10.95 -4.21 -4.45
N SER A 30 -10.61 -4.47 -5.71
CA SER A 30 -11.45 -5.25 -6.63
C SER A 30 -11.71 -6.67 -6.09
N ALA A 31 -10.68 -7.30 -5.50
CA ALA A 31 -10.81 -8.61 -4.86
C ALA A 31 -11.76 -8.60 -3.65
N LEU A 32 -11.93 -7.45 -2.99
CA LEU A 32 -12.93 -7.21 -1.93
C LEU A 32 -14.30 -6.77 -2.46
N GLY A 33 -14.49 -6.65 -3.78
CA GLY A 33 -15.71 -6.12 -4.39
C GLY A 33 -15.81 -4.59 -4.36
N LEU A 34 -14.71 -3.88 -4.09
CA LEU A 34 -14.64 -2.42 -4.12
C LEU A 34 -14.25 -1.93 -5.52
N ALA A 35 -15.07 -1.05 -6.09
CA ALA A 35 -14.75 -0.35 -7.34
C ALA A 35 -13.81 0.84 -7.07
N LEU A 36 -12.51 0.56 -6.91
CA LEU A 36 -11.47 1.57 -6.71
C LEU A 36 -10.77 1.92 -8.03
N ARG A 37 -10.45 3.21 -8.22
CA ARG A 37 -9.76 3.74 -9.41
C ARG A 37 -8.74 4.82 -9.02
N TYR A 38 -7.76 4.43 -8.22
CA TYR A 38 -6.65 5.30 -7.83
C TYR A 38 -5.56 5.34 -8.90
N GLU A 39 -4.94 6.51 -9.03
CA GLU A 39 -3.83 6.79 -9.93
C GLU A 39 -2.59 7.21 -9.13
N HIS A 40 -1.43 7.35 -9.80
CA HIS A 40 -0.18 7.78 -9.14
C HIS A 40 -0.33 9.12 -8.38
N THR A 41 -1.20 10.01 -8.85
CA THR A 41 -1.48 11.30 -8.20
C THR A 41 -2.19 11.15 -6.86
N ALA A 42 -3.00 10.10 -6.69
CA ALA A 42 -3.62 9.77 -5.40
C ALA A 42 -2.55 9.30 -4.41
N VAL A 43 -1.62 8.46 -4.85
CA VAL A 43 -0.47 8.02 -4.04
C VAL A 43 0.39 9.20 -3.62
N ALA A 44 0.72 10.10 -4.55
CA ALA A 44 1.46 11.33 -4.23
C ALA A 44 0.74 12.20 -3.19
N ARG A 45 -0.60 12.18 -3.16
CA ARG A 45 -1.38 12.86 -2.11
C ARG A 45 -1.29 12.14 -0.77
N TRP A 46 -1.30 10.81 -0.75
CA TRP A 46 -1.11 10.02 0.47
C TRP A 46 0.27 10.25 1.10
N LEU A 47 1.30 10.31 0.26
CA LEU A 47 2.66 10.69 0.66
C LEU A 47 2.74 12.12 1.19
N LYS A 48 1.87 13.03 0.73
CA LYS A 48 1.74 14.38 1.28
C LYS A 48 0.94 14.45 2.59
N GLY A 49 0.54 13.30 3.14
CA GLY A 49 -0.23 13.19 4.38
C GLY A 49 -1.76 13.23 4.19
N GLN A 50 -2.25 13.18 2.95
CA GLN A 50 -3.69 13.04 2.72
C GLN A 50 -4.13 11.61 3.03
N ARG A 51 -5.08 11.44 3.96
CA ARG A 51 -5.61 10.10 4.22
C ARG A 51 -6.53 9.61 3.09
N PRO A 52 -6.32 8.38 2.58
CA PRO A 52 -7.30 7.71 1.76
C PRO A 52 -8.59 7.43 2.56
N ARG A 53 -9.73 7.29 1.87
CA ARG A 53 -11.04 7.02 2.50
C ARG A 53 -11.36 5.53 2.50
N GLY A 54 -12.21 5.11 3.42
CA GLY A 54 -12.72 3.73 3.49
C GLY A 54 -11.62 2.73 3.87
N GLN A 55 -11.62 1.57 3.23
CA GLN A 55 -10.69 0.46 3.50
C GLN A 55 -9.32 0.62 2.82
N VAL A 56 -9.09 1.72 2.11
CA VAL A 56 -7.88 1.93 1.32
C VAL A 56 -6.58 1.99 2.15
N PRO A 57 -6.54 2.58 3.36
CA PRO A 57 -5.37 2.49 4.23
C PRO A 57 -4.98 1.04 4.55
N ASP A 58 -5.98 0.19 4.79
CA ASP A 58 -5.80 -1.24 5.07
C ASP A 58 -5.27 -2.00 3.84
N LEU A 59 -5.78 -1.66 2.66
CA LEU A 59 -5.28 -2.18 1.38
C LEU A 59 -3.81 -1.80 1.12
N ILE A 60 -3.44 -0.54 1.38
CA ILE A 60 -2.04 -0.08 1.24
C ILE A 60 -1.14 -0.87 2.21
N CYS A 61 -1.60 -1.03 3.46
CA CYS A 61 -0.92 -1.80 4.48
C CYS A 61 -0.69 -3.26 4.04
N GLY A 62 -1.74 -3.94 3.56
CA GLY A 62 -1.66 -5.32 3.10
C GLY A 62 -0.75 -5.49 1.89
N VAL A 63 -0.83 -4.56 0.93
CA VAL A 63 0.03 -4.54 -0.27
C VAL A 63 1.51 -4.41 0.10
N LEU A 64 1.86 -3.48 1.00
CA LEU A 64 3.26 -3.29 1.41
C LEU A 64 3.74 -4.45 2.28
N SER A 65 2.88 -4.98 3.16
CA SER A 65 3.21 -6.13 4.01
C SER A 65 3.52 -7.39 3.19
N ASP A 66 2.72 -7.62 2.14
CA ASP A 66 2.93 -8.72 1.19
C ASP A 66 4.26 -8.56 0.46
N ARG A 67 4.56 -7.36 -0.06
CA ARG A 67 5.80 -7.13 -0.81
C ARG A 67 7.04 -7.25 0.05
N LEU A 68 6.98 -6.76 1.29
CA LEU A 68 8.11 -6.75 2.23
C LEU A 68 8.22 -8.05 3.04
N CYS A 69 7.32 -9.02 2.86
CA CYS A 69 7.24 -10.25 3.63
C CYS A 69 7.25 -10.01 5.16
N ARG A 70 6.69 -8.89 5.62
CA ARG A 70 6.66 -8.48 7.03
C ARG A 70 5.30 -7.91 7.38
N PRO A 71 4.74 -8.20 8.57
CA PRO A 71 3.51 -7.55 9.00
C PRO A 71 3.76 -6.05 9.22
N LEU A 72 2.99 -5.21 8.54
CA LEU A 72 2.90 -3.78 8.80
C LEU A 72 1.54 -3.45 9.41
N THR A 73 1.49 -2.37 10.16
CA THR A 73 0.27 -1.79 10.69
C THR A 73 -0.02 -0.43 10.05
N LEU A 74 -1.22 0.09 10.26
CA LEU A 74 -1.57 1.45 9.81
C LEU A 74 -0.62 2.51 10.39
N ASP A 75 -0.13 2.31 11.62
CA ASP A 75 0.83 3.20 12.25
C ASP A 75 2.21 3.15 11.55
N ASP A 76 2.67 1.95 11.18
CA ASP A 76 3.93 1.75 10.44
C ASP A 76 3.93 2.49 9.10
N ILE A 77 2.78 2.59 8.42
CA ILE A 77 2.64 3.33 7.15
C ILE A 77 2.25 4.80 7.36
N GLY A 78 2.24 5.31 8.59
CA GLY A 78 1.85 6.68 8.93
C GLY A 78 0.38 7.03 8.61
N LEU A 79 -0.48 6.02 8.43
CA LEU A 79 -1.93 6.17 8.23
C LEU A 79 -2.74 5.80 9.48
N GLY A 80 -2.09 5.46 10.59
CA GLY A 80 -2.70 5.18 11.90
C GLY A 80 -3.53 6.37 12.38
N VAL A 81 -4.66 6.11 13.03
CA VAL A 81 -5.57 7.16 13.53
C VAL A 81 -4.79 8.16 14.39
N SER A 82 -4.68 9.40 13.91
CA SER A 82 -4.17 10.53 14.69
C SER A 82 -5.01 10.66 15.95
N GLY A 83 -4.50 10.15 17.06
CA GLY A 83 -5.24 10.14 18.32
C GLY A 83 -4.68 9.26 19.43
N SER A 84 -3.47 8.70 19.35
CA SER A 84 -2.70 8.33 20.55
C SER A 84 -1.28 7.92 20.17
N ALA A 85 -0.34 8.19 21.09
CA ALA A 85 1.09 7.88 21.04
C ALA A 85 1.40 6.39 20.70
N PRO A 86 2.63 6.08 20.24
CA PRO A 86 3.00 4.72 19.85
C PRO A 86 3.09 3.85 21.10
N ALA A 87 2.19 2.87 21.21
CA ALA A 87 2.30 1.80 22.17
C ALA A 87 2.43 0.50 21.38
N GLY A 88 3.60 -0.11 21.48
CA GLY A 88 3.96 -1.33 20.78
C GLY A 88 2.93 -2.44 20.97
N GLY A 89 2.79 -3.25 19.92
CA GLY A 89 1.92 -4.42 19.96
C GLY A 89 1.59 -4.92 18.56
N ALA A 90 2.60 -5.44 17.86
CA ALA A 90 2.38 -6.24 16.67
C ALA A 90 1.42 -7.39 17.02
N THR A 91 0.18 -7.29 16.56
CA THR A 91 -0.75 -8.42 16.52
C THR A 91 -0.95 -8.78 15.05
N PRO A 92 -0.55 -9.99 14.61
CA PRO A 92 -0.57 -10.34 13.20
C PRO A 92 -1.97 -10.78 12.82
N LEU A 93 -2.71 -9.95 12.07
CA LEU A 93 -3.91 -10.40 11.37
C LEU A 93 -3.50 -11.06 10.04
N ALA A 94 -2.86 -12.22 10.14
CA ALA A 94 -2.30 -13.00 9.03
C ALA A 94 -3.36 -13.67 8.12
N GLY A 95 -4.66 -13.40 8.32
CA GLY A 95 -5.74 -14.17 7.71
C GLY A 95 -6.17 -13.76 6.30
N PHE A 96 -5.70 -12.63 5.75
CA PHE A 96 -6.27 -12.07 4.52
C PHE A 96 -5.29 -11.93 3.33
N VAL A 97 -3.98 -12.02 3.58
CA VAL A 97 -2.93 -11.70 2.58
C VAL A 97 -2.69 -12.83 1.57
N GLU A 98 -3.04 -14.08 1.91
CA GLU A 98 -2.63 -15.27 1.13
C GLU A 98 -3.25 -15.37 -0.28
N ARG A 99 -4.27 -14.56 -0.63
CA ARG A 99 -4.85 -14.56 -1.99
C ARG A 99 -4.26 -13.53 -2.94
N ALA A 100 -3.48 -12.55 -2.46
CA ALA A 100 -2.91 -11.51 -3.31
C ALA A 100 -1.56 -11.94 -3.93
N ALA A 101 -0.66 -12.55 -3.17
CA ALA A 101 0.70 -12.91 -3.61
C ALA A 101 0.75 -13.73 -4.92
N ALA A 102 -0.23 -14.62 -5.15
CA ALA A 102 -0.29 -15.46 -6.34
C ALA A 102 -0.48 -14.66 -7.65
N LEU A 103 -1.05 -13.45 -7.58
CA LEU A 103 -1.23 -12.57 -8.74
C LEU A 103 0.02 -11.75 -9.07
N TRP A 104 0.97 -11.63 -8.14
CA TRP A 104 2.05 -10.65 -8.24
C TRP A 104 3.20 -11.08 -9.12
N ARG A 105 3.46 -12.40 -9.21
CA ARG A 105 4.49 -12.95 -10.10
C ARG A 105 4.21 -12.73 -11.60
N GLY A 106 2.98 -12.38 -11.98
CA GLY A 106 2.61 -12.16 -13.38
C GLY A 106 2.81 -10.73 -13.89
N ASP A 107 2.81 -9.72 -13.02
CA ASP A 107 2.68 -8.31 -13.44
C ASP A 107 4.03 -7.56 -13.55
N GLU A 108 5.02 -7.99 -12.77
CA GLU A 108 6.38 -7.41 -12.80
C GLU A 108 7.15 -7.67 -14.12
N GLN A 109 6.65 -8.53 -15.00
CA GLN A 109 7.22 -8.79 -16.33
C GLN A 109 6.66 -7.89 -17.45
N ARG A 110 5.67 -7.01 -17.20
CA ARG A 110 4.98 -6.23 -18.27
C ARG A 110 5.54 -4.82 -18.52
N ARG A 111 6.83 -4.57 -18.30
CA ARG A 111 7.48 -3.37 -18.86
C ARG A 111 8.15 -3.71 -20.20
N PRO A 112 7.55 -3.40 -21.37
CA PRO A 112 8.36 -3.10 -22.52
C PRO A 112 9.13 -1.83 -22.20
N HIS A 113 10.45 -1.98 -22.10
CA HIS A 113 11.43 -0.92 -22.19
C HIS A 113 11.16 -0.17 -23.50
N LEU A 114 10.56 1.01 -23.43
CA LEU A 114 10.48 1.91 -24.58
C LEU A 114 11.83 2.64 -24.62
N GLU A 115 12.79 2.03 -25.29
CA GLU A 115 13.92 2.73 -25.88
C GLU A 115 13.38 3.53 -27.05
N GLU A 116 13.69 4.83 -27.11
CA GLU A 116 14.12 5.55 -28.33
C GLU A 116 15.01 6.74 -27.92
#